data_AF-A0A7C3WEN1-F1
#
_entry.id   AF-A0A7C3WEN1-F1
#
_cell.length_a   1.000
_cell.length_b   1.000
_cell.length_c   1.000
_cell.angle_alpha   90.00
_cell.angle_beta   90.00
_cell.angle_gamma   90.00
#
_symmetry.space_group_name_H-M   'P 1'
#
loop_
_entity.id
_entity.type
_entity.pdbx_description
1 polymer ?
#
loop_
_entity_poly.entity_id
_entity_poly.type
_entity_poly.pdbx_seq_one_letter_code
_entity_poly.pdbx_strand_id
1 'polypeptide(L)'
;MDSSMIGKIEKAMRYAQEPDRITFQEFKVHFTGDHKVHMVSYQAGQWSCDCDFFAARGVCSHVMTLERVLRGMVEPAATRPLPA
;
A
#
# COMPACT_ATOMS: atom_id res chain seq x y z
N MET A 1 -14.41 -35.20 -6.19
CA MET A 1 -14.15 -33.74 -6.24
C MET A 1 -14.50 -33.17 -4.88
N ASP A 2 -13.56 -32.54 -4.19
CA ASP A 2 -13.81 -31.85 -2.93
C ASP A 2 -14.68 -30.61 -3.20
N SER A 3 -16.00 -30.76 -3.14
CA SER A 3 -16.98 -29.66 -3.29
C SER A 3 -16.68 -28.49 -2.33
N SER A 4 -16.03 -28.78 -1.19
CA SER A 4 -15.57 -27.78 -0.22
C SER A 4 -14.47 -26.86 -0.78
N MET A 5 -13.56 -27.37 -1.60
CA MET A 5 -12.49 -26.58 -2.22
C MET A 5 -13.02 -25.74 -3.38
N ILE A 6 -13.92 -26.30 -4.19
CA ILE A 6 -14.56 -25.58 -5.31
C ILE A 6 -15.23 -24.30 -4.77
N GLY A 7 -16.06 -24.43 -3.74
CA GLY A 7 -16.72 -23.27 -3.14
C GLY A 7 -15.75 -22.26 -2.50
N LYS A 8 -14.59 -22.69 -2.01
CA LYS A 8 -13.54 -21.78 -1.51
C LYS A 8 -12.87 -21.00 -2.65
N ILE A 9 -12.60 -21.66 -3.77
CA ILE A 9 -12.02 -21.03 -4.97
C ILE A 9 -12.99 -19.98 -5.52
N GLU A 10 -14.28 -20.30 -5.66
CA GLU A 10 -15.31 -19.35 -6.10
C GLU A 10 -15.42 -18.13 -5.19
N LYS A 11 -15.38 -18.34 -3.86
CA LYS A 11 -15.36 -17.25 -2.90
C LYS A 11 -14.11 -16.38 -3.02
N ALA A 12 -12.93 -16.98 -3.18
CA ALA A 12 -11.68 -16.24 -3.36
C ALA A 12 -11.71 -15.37 -4.63
N MET A 13 -12.21 -15.92 -5.75
CA MET A 13 -12.39 -15.17 -6.99
C MET A 13 -13.36 -14.00 -6.83
N ARG A 14 -14.45 -14.19 -6.08
CA ARG A 14 -15.40 -13.11 -5.75
C ARG A 14 -14.75 -12.03 -4.89
N TYR A 15 -14.09 -12.40 -3.79
CA TYR A 15 -13.50 -11.44 -2.86
C TYR A 15 -12.37 -10.61 -3.49
N ALA A 16 -11.65 -11.16 -4.49
CA ALA A 16 -10.66 -10.41 -5.26
C ALA A 16 -11.26 -9.21 -6.04
N GLN A 17 -12.57 -9.23 -6.31
CA GLN A 17 -13.29 -8.13 -6.95
C GLN A 17 -13.97 -7.17 -5.94
N GLU A 18 -13.86 -7.44 -4.64
CA GLU A 18 -14.49 -6.65 -3.57
C GLU A 18 -13.40 -6.00 -2.70
N PRO A 19 -12.64 -5.02 -3.23
CA PRO A 19 -11.45 -4.44 -2.58
C PRO A 19 -11.72 -3.83 -1.20
N ASP A 20 -12.93 -3.30 -0.97
CA ASP A 20 -13.34 -2.69 0.29
C ASP A 20 -13.38 -3.70 1.47
N ARG A 21 -13.29 -5.00 1.19
CA ARG A 21 -13.14 -6.04 2.22
C ARG A 21 -11.73 -6.15 2.79
N ILE A 22 -10.75 -5.52 2.14
CA ILE A 22 -9.34 -5.70 2.44
C ILE A 22 -8.83 -4.42 3.11
N THR A 23 -8.22 -4.57 4.28
CA THR A 23 -7.51 -3.49 4.96
C THR A 23 -6.11 -3.97 5.25
N PHE A 24 -5.11 -3.22 4.78
CA PHE A 24 -3.72 -3.48 5.13
C PHE A 24 -3.44 -2.90 6.51
N GLN A 25 -2.88 -3.73 7.40
CA GLN A 25 -2.43 -3.27 8.72
C GLN A 25 -0.94 -2.91 8.69
N GLU A 26 -0.14 -3.75 8.04
CA GLU A 26 1.29 -3.51 7.84
C GLU A 26 1.78 -4.17 6.55
N PHE A 27 2.79 -3.57 5.92
CA PHE A 27 3.56 -4.21 4.87
C PHE A 27 4.92 -3.54 4.71
N LYS A 28 5.81 -4.23 3.99
CA LYS A 28 7.10 -3.71 3.57
C LYS A 28 7.41 -4.19 2.15
N VAL A 29 7.75 -3.27 1.26
CA VAL A 29 8.00 -3.56 -0.14
C VAL A 29 9.30 -2.92 -0.60
N HIS A 30 9.92 -3.56 -1.59
CA HIS A 30 10.94 -2.93 -2.42
C HIS A 30 10.25 -2.28 -3.61
N PHE A 31 10.43 -0.97 -3.74
CA PHE A 31 9.91 -0.18 -4.84
C PHE A 31 11.07 0.13 -5.80
N THR A 32 11.03 -0.42 -7.01
CA THR A 32 12.03 -0.10 -8.04
C THR A 32 11.67 1.24 -8.69
N GLY A 33 12.40 2.30 -8.32
CA GLY A 33 12.35 3.58 -9.01
C GLY A 33 13.32 3.63 -10.20
N ASP A 34 13.33 4.74 -10.91
CA ASP A 34 14.15 4.92 -12.12
C ASP A 34 15.67 4.80 -11.88
N HIS A 35 16.12 5.15 -10.66
CA HIS A 35 17.54 5.23 -10.33
C HIS A 35 17.99 4.27 -9.23
N LYS A 36 17.09 3.89 -8.32
CA LYS A 36 17.39 3.00 -7.19
C LYS A 36 16.15 2.29 -6.67
N VAL A 37 16.39 1.20 -5.96
CA VAL A 37 15.35 0.52 -5.19
C VAL A 37 15.16 1.25 -3.87
N HIS A 38 13.91 1.48 -3.52
CA HIS A 38 13.47 2.14 -2.32
C HIS A 38 12.73 1.18 -1.42
N MET A 39 12.99 1.25 -0.13
CA MET A 39 12.22 0.52 0.88
C MET A 39 11.02 1.37 1.30
N VAL A 40 9.82 0.85 1.08
CA VAL A 40 8.57 1.49 1.53
C VAL A 40 7.89 0.59 2.54
N SER A 41 7.44 1.15 3.65
CA SER A 41 6.66 0.43 4.66
C SER A 41 5.41 1.21 5.05
N TYR A 42 4.42 0.45 5.47
CA TYR A 42 3.19 0.95 6.05
C TYR A 42 2.94 0.20 7.35
N GLN A 43 2.55 0.91 8.41
CA GLN A 43 2.18 0.29 9.68
C GLN A 43 1.12 1.15 10.37
N ALA A 44 -0.07 0.58 10.58
CA ALA A 44 -1.18 1.21 11.30
C ALA A 44 -1.45 2.66 10.86
N GLY A 45 -1.58 2.90 9.55
CA GLY A 45 -1.84 4.22 8.97
C GLY A 45 -0.60 5.10 8.76
N GLN A 46 0.58 4.66 9.21
CA GLN A 46 1.82 5.42 9.08
C GLN A 46 2.64 4.91 7.91
N TRP A 47 3.04 5.83 7.03
CA TRP A 47 3.91 5.55 5.90
C TRP A 47 5.37 5.85 6.24
N SER A 48 6.28 5.10 5.63
CA SER A 48 7.70 5.41 5.61
C SER A 48 8.31 5.03 4.27
N CYS A 49 9.19 5.89 3.76
CA CYS A 49 10.02 5.60 2.60
C CYS A 49 11.43 6.12 2.87
N ASP A 50 12.43 5.33 2.46
CA ASP A 50 13.85 5.67 2.62
C ASP A 50 14.37 6.76 1.66
N CYS A 51 13.50 7.38 0.87
CA CYS A 51 13.90 8.45 -0.05
C CYS A 51 13.99 9.81 0.65
N ASP A 52 14.94 10.64 0.21
CA ASP A 52 15.19 11.96 0.80
C ASP A 52 13.96 12.89 0.72
N PHE A 53 13.18 12.76 -0.35
CA PHE A 53 11.97 13.54 -0.54
C PHE A 53 10.90 13.21 0.51
N PHE A 54 10.77 11.93 0.88
CA PHE A 54 9.87 11.50 1.95
C PHE A 54 10.33 12.03 3.31
N ALA A 55 11.63 11.91 3.62
CA ALA A 55 12.19 12.44 4.86
C ALA A 55 11.92 13.95 5.03
N ALA A 56 11.92 14.70 3.93
CA ALA A 56 11.62 16.13 3.93
C ALA A 56 10.13 16.46 4.08
N ARG A 57 9.21 15.65 3.54
CA ARG A 57 7.80 16.04 3.31
C ARG A 57 6.74 15.12 3.92
N GLY A 58 7.12 13.92 4.36
CA GLY A 58 6.17 12.88 4.78
C GLY A 58 5.38 12.24 3.63
N VAL A 59 5.72 12.56 2.38
CA VAL A 59 5.11 11.99 1.16
C VAL A 59 6.16 11.95 0.05
N CYS A 60 6.05 11.00 -0.87
CA CYS A 60 6.89 10.90 -2.07
C CYS A 60 6.14 10.13 -3.17
N SER A 61 6.70 10.11 -4.39
CA SER A 61 6.14 9.37 -5.52
C SER A 61 5.90 7.89 -5.22
N HIS A 62 6.79 7.23 -4.45
CA HIS A 62 6.64 5.81 -4.12
C HIS A 62 5.41 5.54 -3.24
N VAL A 63 5.24 6.34 -2.18
CA VAL A 63 4.06 6.27 -1.30
C VAL A 63 2.80 6.63 -2.09
N MET A 64 2.83 7.71 -2.87
CA MET A 64 1.72 8.15 -3.72
C MET A 64 1.28 7.08 -4.73
N THR A 65 2.22 6.30 -5.27
CA THR A 65 1.91 5.17 -6.14
C THR A 65 1.21 4.06 -5.37
N LEU A 66 1.73 3.68 -4.19
CA LEU A 66 1.13 2.61 -3.39
C LEU A 66 -0.26 2.98 -2.87
N GLU A 67 -0.51 4.23 -2.48
CA GLU A 67 -1.86 4.71 -2.13
C GLU A 67 -2.86 4.54 -3.29
N ARG A 68 -2.41 4.77 -4.53
CA ARG A 68 -3.25 4.62 -5.72
C ARG A 68 -3.54 3.15 -6.02
N VAL A 69 -2.54 2.28 -5.87
CA VAL A 69 -2.68 0.83 -6.05
C VAL A 69 -3.58 0.23 -4.98
N LEU A 70 -3.43 0.66 -3.73
CA LEU A 70 -4.17 0.16 -2.56
C LEU A 70 -5.37 1.04 -2.21
N ARG A 71 -5.95 1.74 -3.19
CA ARG A 71 -7.02 2.71 -2.98
C ARG A 71 -8.15 2.12 -2.13
N GLY A 72 -8.45 2.77 -1.00
CA GLY A 72 -9.51 2.34 -0.07
C GLY A 72 -9.10 1.23 0.90
N MET A 73 -7.87 0.71 0.80
CA MET A 73 -7.35 -0.36 1.66
C MET A 73 -6.28 0.12 2.67
N VAL A 74 -5.85 1.37 2.55
CA VAL A 74 -4.82 2.04 3.37
C VAL A 74 -5.24 3.46 3.69
N GLU A 75 -4.77 3.98 4.83
CA GLU A 75 -4.92 5.40 5.15
C GLU A 75 -3.99 6.26 4.29
N PRO A 76 -4.43 7.44 3.82
CA PRO A 76 -3.55 8.35 3.09
C PRO A 76 -2.39 8.88 3.96
N ALA A 77 -1.24 9.09 3.34
CA ALA A 77 -0.08 9.74 3.93
C ALA A 77 -0.41 11.20 4.28
N ALA A 78 -0.14 11.55 5.54
CA ALA A 78 -0.26 12.93 5.99
C ALA A 78 0.89 13.77 5.40
N THR A 79 0.55 14.73 4.54
CA THR A 79 1.55 15.67 4.03
C THR A 79 1.96 16.62 5.15
N ARG A 80 3.28 16.76 5.38
CA ARG A 80 3.78 17.84 6.24
C ARG A 80 3.79 19.14 5.43
N PRO A 81 3.08 20.20 5.87
CA PRO A 81 3.17 21.50 5.20
C PRO A 81 4.62 22.02 5.27
N LEU A 82 5.08 22.64 4.18
CA LEU A 82 6.39 23.29 4.13
C LEU A 82 6.41 24.44 5.16
N PRO A 83 7.50 24.61 5.94
CA PRO A 83 7.73 25.88 6.62
C PRO A 83 7.83 26.99 5.56
N ALA A 84 7.20 28.13 5.86
CA ALA A 84 7.21 29.32 5.00
C ALA A 84 8.63 29.84 4.74
#